data_AF-A0A497E7W6-F1
#
_entry.id   AF-A0A497E7W6-F1
#
_cell.length_a   1.000
_cell.length_b   1.000
_cell.length_c   1.000
_cell.angle_alpha   90.00
_cell.angle_beta   90.00
_cell.angle_gamma   90.00
#
_symmetry.space_group_name_H-M   'P 1'
#
loop_
_entity.id
_entity.type
_entity.pdbx_description
1 polymer ?
#
loop_
_entity_poly.entity_id
_entity_poly.type
_entity_poly.pdbx_seq_one_letter_code
_entity_poly.pdbx_strand_id
1 'polypeptide(L)'
;MEQRSLTGLRRSLVEASVFLGVFIVDLWILRGLSSPLFELPAIFVIAAIVATSIKRRGGFEQVFPHASGSLRKAWLETLAATTVFAIGILAWGMSVRGSYDEIPLKIAQASAVGLSVWVGQHLIWASLQQVLLQLFLRPVIGEILKKPAIATAATAMLFGLLHLPCATLVVSTIFLGAIWIILFARHHRILPLIVSHATLAALAFVVLPPQWNCGLNVGVTAQEKQPKYRVLRLPETREILETVTSDDYFKSLGGTNRDFIKSLYRDMLGRPPADAEVQHWIAQMNQGLSRNRVAVAFAGTQEFRKKFLK
;
A
#
# COMPACT_ATOMS: atom_id res chain seq x y z
N MET A 1 -40.59 -5.73 -12.36
CA MET A 1 -39.29 -5.90 -13.05
C MET A 1 -39.07 -4.67 -13.91
N GLU A 2 -38.24 -3.72 -13.46
CA GLU A 2 -38.03 -2.47 -14.19
C GLU A 2 -37.18 -2.73 -15.44
N GLN A 3 -37.71 -2.32 -16.60
CA GLN A 3 -37.10 -2.53 -17.91
C GLN A 3 -35.89 -1.59 -18.03
N ARG A 4 -34.70 -2.16 -18.26
CA ARG A 4 -33.46 -1.39 -18.31
C ARG A 4 -33.44 -0.50 -19.55
N SER A 5 -33.22 0.82 -19.39
CA SER A 5 -32.88 1.64 -20.55
C SER A 5 -31.49 1.25 -21.06
N LEU A 6 -31.39 0.84 -22.32
CA LEU A 6 -30.12 0.52 -22.97
C LEU A 6 -29.12 1.69 -22.86
N THR A 7 -29.64 2.92 -22.85
CA THR A 7 -28.90 4.16 -22.65
C THR A 7 -28.23 4.22 -21.27
N GLY A 8 -28.90 3.79 -20.21
CA GLY A 8 -28.34 3.76 -18.85
C GLY A 8 -27.18 2.78 -18.73
N LEU A 9 -27.34 1.55 -19.25
CA LEU A 9 -26.26 0.54 -19.28
C LEU A 9 -24.99 1.06 -19.98
N ARG A 10 -25.18 1.60 -21.19
CA ARG A 10 -24.06 2.10 -22.00
C ARG A 10 -23.30 3.20 -21.26
N ARG A 11 -23.99 4.10 -20.58
CA ARG A 11 -23.36 5.16 -19.78
C ARG A 11 -22.55 4.59 -18.60
N SER A 12 -23.09 3.65 -17.83
CA SER A 12 -22.35 3.02 -16.73
C SER A 12 -21.10 2.28 -17.21
N LEU A 13 -21.19 1.60 -18.37
CA LEU A 13 -20.03 0.95 -18.99
C LEU A 13 -18.96 1.97 -19.39
N VAL A 14 -19.35 3.10 -20.00
CA VAL A 14 -18.41 4.17 -20.34
C VAL A 14 -17.79 4.78 -19.08
N GLU A 15 -18.58 5.10 -18.05
CA GLU A 15 -18.10 5.62 -16.77
C GLU A 15 -17.04 4.69 -16.16
N ALA A 16 -17.32 3.38 -16.10
CA ALA A 16 -16.39 2.38 -15.58
C ALA A 16 -15.10 2.30 -16.42
N SER A 17 -15.23 2.20 -17.74
CA SER A 17 -14.11 2.05 -18.65
C SER A 17 -13.19 3.27 -18.66
N VAL A 18 -13.74 4.48 -18.70
CA VAL A 18 -12.94 5.72 -18.68
C VAL A 18 -12.26 5.87 -17.32
N PHE A 19 -12.98 5.65 -16.21
CA PHE A 19 -12.41 5.71 -14.87
C PHE A 19 -11.23 4.73 -14.71
N LEU A 20 -11.42 3.47 -15.09
CA LEU A 20 -10.37 2.45 -15.01
C LEU A 20 -9.20 2.78 -15.96
N GLY A 21 -9.48 3.27 -17.16
CA GLY A 21 -8.46 3.69 -18.11
C GLY A 21 -7.57 4.81 -17.55
N VAL A 22 -8.17 5.86 -17.00
CA VAL A 22 -7.41 6.97 -16.38
C VAL A 22 -6.61 6.48 -15.18
N PHE A 23 -7.19 5.65 -14.31
CA PHE A 23 -6.48 5.07 -13.18
C PHE A 23 -5.29 4.20 -13.60
N ILE A 24 -5.46 3.35 -14.61
CA ILE A 24 -4.37 2.49 -15.10
C ILE A 24 -3.24 3.37 -15.68
N VAL A 25 -3.58 4.39 -16.47
CA VAL A 25 -2.58 5.33 -17.02
C VAL A 25 -1.87 6.09 -15.89
N ASP A 26 -2.58 6.60 -14.89
CA ASP A 26 -1.98 7.26 -13.73
C ASP A 26 -1.01 6.34 -12.99
N LEU A 27 -1.49 5.15 -12.59
CA LEU A 27 -0.75 4.22 -11.75
C LEU A 27 0.47 3.62 -12.46
N TRP A 28 0.38 3.35 -13.77
CA TRP A 28 1.42 2.61 -14.50
C TRP A 28 2.30 3.48 -15.40
N ILE A 29 1.91 4.72 -15.69
CA ILE A 29 2.64 5.60 -16.60
C ILE A 29 2.97 6.92 -15.91
N LEU A 30 1.96 7.71 -15.53
CA LEU A 30 2.18 9.11 -15.13
C LEU A 30 3.01 9.23 -13.85
N ARG A 31 2.75 8.40 -12.84
CA ARG A 31 3.55 8.39 -11.59
C ARG A 31 5.00 7.97 -11.79
N GLY A 32 5.33 7.28 -12.89
CA GLY A 32 6.71 6.93 -13.24
C GLY A 32 7.50 8.12 -13.79
N LEU A 33 6.81 9.10 -14.37
CA LEU A 33 7.42 10.31 -14.93
C LEU A 33 7.85 11.32 -13.85
N SER A 34 7.52 11.07 -12.58
CA SER A 34 7.94 11.87 -11.41
C SER A 34 7.71 13.39 -11.54
N SER A 35 6.64 13.80 -12.24
CA SER A 35 6.33 15.21 -12.50
C SER A 35 4.91 15.58 -12.06
N PRO A 36 4.74 16.63 -11.23
CA PRO A 36 3.44 17.11 -10.78
C PRO A 36 2.49 17.52 -11.92
N LEU A 37 3.05 17.89 -13.08
CA LEU A 37 2.28 18.30 -14.26
C LEU A 37 1.36 17.20 -14.80
N PHE A 38 1.67 15.94 -14.50
CA PHE A 38 0.90 14.78 -14.98
C PHE A 38 -0.03 14.18 -13.91
N GLU A 39 0.26 14.36 -12.62
CA GLU A 39 -0.58 13.84 -11.54
C GLU A 39 -1.87 14.65 -11.33
N LEU A 40 -1.79 15.98 -11.45
CA LEU A 40 -2.94 16.87 -11.24
C LEU A 40 -4.07 16.67 -12.28
N PRO A 41 -3.78 16.58 -13.60
CA PRO A 41 -4.83 16.35 -14.60
C PRO A 41 -5.63 15.06 -14.39
N ALA A 42 -4.97 13.96 -13.98
CA ALA A 42 -5.66 12.69 -13.72
C ALA A 42 -6.68 12.83 -12.57
N ILE A 43 -6.31 13.52 -11.48
CA ILE A 43 -7.19 13.80 -10.34
C ILE A 43 -8.41 14.61 -10.80
N PHE A 44 -8.21 15.66 -11.61
CA PHE A 44 -9.32 16.48 -12.10
C PHE A 44 -10.27 15.70 -13.01
N VAL A 45 -9.74 14.85 -13.90
CA VAL A 45 -10.55 13.99 -14.77
C VAL A 45 -11.36 13.00 -13.94
N ILE A 46 -10.73 12.33 -12.96
CA ILE A 46 -11.43 11.41 -12.05
C ILE A 46 -12.52 12.15 -11.27
N ALA A 47 -12.20 13.32 -10.70
CA ALA A 47 -13.17 14.12 -9.95
C ALA A 47 -14.36 14.55 -10.82
N ALA A 48 -14.12 14.94 -12.07
CA ALA A 48 -15.17 15.29 -13.02
C ALA A 48 -16.06 14.09 -13.37
N ILE A 49 -15.48 12.91 -13.62
CA ILE A 49 -16.23 11.67 -13.87
C ILE A 49 -17.09 11.31 -12.66
N VAL A 50 -16.54 11.41 -11.45
CA VAL A 50 -17.27 11.12 -10.22
C VAL A 50 -18.40 12.13 -9.99
N ALA A 51 -18.15 13.43 -10.16
CA ALA A 51 -19.16 14.46 -9.98
C ALA A 51 -20.32 14.33 -10.97
N THR A 52 -20.01 14.07 -12.25
CA THR A 52 -21.04 13.84 -13.28
C THR A 52 -21.84 12.56 -13.03
N SER A 53 -21.17 11.49 -12.58
CA SER A 53 -21.77 10.22 -12.18
C SER A 53 -22.71 10.37 -10.97
N ILE A 54 -22.32 11.15 -9.95
CA ILE A 54 -23.16 11.47 -8.79
C ILE A 54 -24.37 12.30 -9.22
N LYS A 55 -24.17 13.37 -10.00
CA LYS A 55 -25.25 14.23 -10.49
C LYS A 55 -26.28 13.43 -11.30
N ARG A 56 -25.84 12.49 -12.13
CA ARG A 56 -26.73 11.62 -12.91
C ARG A 56 -27.63 10.76 -12.04
N ARG A 57 -27.16 10.35 -10.85
CA ARG A 57 -27.89 9.52 -9.90
C ARG A 57 -28.65 10.35 -8.85
N GLY A 58 -29.05 11.56 -9.23
CA GLY A 58 -29.84 12.49 -8.40
C GLY A 58 -29.07 13.21 -7.31
N GLY A 59 -27.74 13.28 -7.42
CA GLY A 59 -26.90 14.11 -6.55
C GLY A 59 -26.46 13.41 -5.28
N PHE A 60 -25.75 14.16 -4.44
CA PHE A 60 -25.12 13.63 -3.22
C PHE A 60 -26.13 13.02 -2.26
N GLU A 61 -27.33 13.59 -2.09
CA GLU A 61 -28.31 13.05 -1.13
C GLU A 61 -28.85 11.68 -1.52
N GLN A 62 -28.94 11.38 -2.82
CA GLN A 62 -29.48 10.12 -3.31
C GLN A 62 -28.39 9.02 -3.40
N VAL A 63 -27.14 9.41 -3.64
CA VAL A 63 -25.96 8.49 -3.63
C VAL A 63 -25.41 8.30 -2.22
N PHE A 64 -25.59 9.30 -1.36
CA PHE A 64 -25.23 9.33 0.05
C PHE A 64 -26.51 9.45 0.88
N PRO A 65 -27.39 8.42 0.86
CA PRO A 65 -28.63 8.47 1.58
C PRO A 65 -28.38 8.80 3.05
N HIS A 66 -29.28 9.58 3.64
CA HIS A 66 -29.24 9.90 5.06
C HIS A 66 -28.99 8.63 5.86
N ALA A 67 -28.07 8.71 6.81
CA ALA A 67 -27.56 7.52 7.44
C ALA A 67 -28.67 6.75 8.16
N SER A 68 -29.10 5.66 7.54
CA SER A 68 -30.28 4.88 7.96
C SER A 68 -29.93 3.83 9.02
N GLY A 69 -28.64 3.50 9.16
CA GLY A 69 -28.14 2.56 10.17
C GLY A 69 -27.80 3.22 11.51
N SER A 70 -27.88 2.42 12.57
CA SER A 70 -27.40 2.79 13.90
C SER A 70 -25.91 3.13 13.85
N LEU A 71 -25.57 4.38 14.21
CA LEU A 71 -24.18 4.85 14.28
C LEU A 71 -23.32 3.93 15.15
N ARG A 72 -23.84 3.52 16.31
CA ARG A 72 -23.17 2.60 17.24
C ARG A 72 -22.88 1.25 16.58
N LYS A 73 -23.86 0.64 15.90
CA LYS A 73 -23.66 -0.65 15.23
C LYS A 73 -22.65 -0.54 14.09
N ALA A 74 -22.69 0.53 13.30
CA ALA A 74 -21.73 0.76 12.23
C ALA A 74 -20.29 0.80 12.76
N TRP A 75 -20.06 1.50 13.86
CA TRP A 75 -18.75 1.54 14.53
C TRP A 75 -18.35 0.18 15.09
N LEU A 76 -19.24 -0.51 15.81
CA LEU A 76 -18.93 -1.80 16.43
C LEU A 76 -18.58 -2.88 15.39
N GLU A 77 -19.39 -3.02 14.34
CA GLU A 77 -19.16 -4.03 13.30
C GLU A 77 -17.89 -3.72 12.50
N THR A 78 -17.65 -2.44 12.19
CA THR A 78 -16.43 -2.01 11.51
C THR A 78 -15.20 -2.23 12.38
N LEU A 79 -15.27 -1.91 13.68
CA LEU A 79 -14.19 -2.14 14.63
C LEU A 79 -13.89 -3.64 14.79
N ALA A 80 -14.92 -4.48 14.87
CA ALA A 80 -14.76 -5.93 14.94
C ALA A 80 -14.03 -6.46 13.71
N ALA A 81 -14.47 -6.07 12.50
CA ALA A 81 -13.78 -6.43 11.25
C ALA A 81 -12.32 -5.91 11.24
N THR A 82 -12.11 -4.65 11.64
CA THR A 82 -10.78 -4.04 11.73
C THR A 82 -9.86 -4.83 12.66
N THR A 83 -10.37 -5.26 13.81
CA THR A 83 -9.60 -5.99 14.82
C THR A 83 -9.18 -7.36 14.30
N VAL A 84 -10.07 -8.10 13.63
CA VAL A 84 -9.74 -9.41 13.04
C VAL A 84 -8.61 -9.28 12.02
N PHE A 85 -8.70 -8.30 11.12
CA PHE A 85 -7.63 -8.05 10.13
C PHE A 85 -6.33 -7.56 10.78
N ALA A 86 -6.43 -6.71 11.81
CA ALA A 86 -5.27 -6.22 12.54
C ALA A 86 -4.50 -7.37 13.21
N ILE A 87 -5.21 -8.31 13.86
CA ILE A 87 -4.62 -9.52 14.43
C ILE A 87 -3.92 -10.34 13.34
N GLY A 88 -4.55 -10.51 12.17
CA GLY A 88 -3.94 -11.21 11.04
C GLY A 88 -2.65 -10.55 10.54
N ILE A 89 -2.65 -9.22 10.41
CA ILE A 89 -1.45 -8.44 10.03
C ILE A 89 -0.34 -8.60 11.07
N LEU A 90 -0.68 -8.54 12.36
CA LEU A 90 0.27 -8.73 13.46
C LEU A 90 0.86 -10.14 13.45
N ALA A 91 0.02 -11.17 13.36
CA ALA A 91 0.46 -12.56 13.30
C ALA A 91 1.37 -12.82 12.10
N TRP A 92 1.01 -12.29 10.92
CA TRP A 92 1.85 -12.41 9.74
C TRP A 92 3.16 -11.63 9.91
N GLY A 93 3.11 -10.39 10.40
CA GLY A 93 4.31 -9.61 10.68
C GLY A 93 5.30 -10.35 11.58
N MET A 94 4.81 -10.96 12.66
CA MET A 94 5.64 -11.77 13.56
C MET A 94 6.25 -12.99 12.89
N SER A 95 5.58 -13.60 11.89
CA SER A 95 6.09 -14.79 11.22
C SER A 95 7.11 -14.51 10.11
N VAL A 96 7.09 -13.33 9.50
CA VAL A 96 7.96 -13.01 8.36
C VAL A 96 9.05 -11.99 8.65
N ARG A 97 9.03 -11.31 9.80
CA ARG A 97 10.11 -10.40 10.19
C ARG A 97 11.37 -11.17 10.57
N GLY A 98 12.50 -10.72 10.05
CA GLY A 98 13.82 -11.07 10.58
C GLY A 98 14.23 -10.13 11.73
N SER A 99 15.28 -10.49 12.47
CA SER A 99 15.83 -9.64 13.54
C SER A 99 16.34 -8.29 13.00
N TYR A 100 16.69 -8.25 11.70
CA TYR A 100 17.12 -7.06 10.98
C TYR A 100 15.97 -6.15 10.51
N ASP A 101 14.72 -6.61 10.54
CA ASP A 101 13.57 -5.83 10.06
C ASP A 101 13.15 -4.78 11.09
N GLU A 102 13.64 -3.57 10.93
CA GLU A 102 13.31 -2.43 11.80
C GLU A 102 12.02 -1.68 11.42
N ILE A 103 11.43 -0.96 12.37
CA ILE A 103 10.32 -0.01 12.14
C ILE A 103 10.75 1.06 11.14
N PRO A 104 9.94 1.36 10.09
CA PRO A 104 10.29 2.31 9.04
C PRO A 104 10.92 3.61 9.58
N LEU A 105 12.08 4.00 9.05
CA LEU A 105 12.87 5.14 9.54
C LEU A 105 12.04 6.44 9.60
N LYS A 106 11.19 6.65 8.57
CA LYS A 106 10.27 7.79 8.49
C LYS A 106 9.35 7.92 9.71
N ILE A 107 9.03 6.80 10.36
CA ILE A 107 8.21 6.76 11.57
C ILE A 107 9.10 6.80 12.81
N ALA A 108 10.17 6.00 12.84
CA ALA A 108 11.07 5.93 13.99
C ALA A 108 11.73 7.28 14.35
N GLN A 109 11.97 8.12 13.34
CA GLN A 109 12.57 9.45 13.50
C GLN A 109 11.58 10.60 13.28
N ALA A 110 10.27 10.32 13.22
CA ALA A 110 9.28 11.37 13.00
C ALA A 110 9.22 12.32 14.21
N SER A 111 9.27 13.63 13.95
CA SER A 111 8.81 14.61 14.94
C SER A 111 7.29 14.48 15.15
N ALA A 112 6.76 15.04 16.24
CA ALA A 112 5.31 15.07 16.48
C ALA A 112 4.54 15.69 15.30
N VAL A 113 5.09 16.76 14.70
CA VAL A 113 4.54 17.39 13.50
C VAL A 113 4.66 16.47 12.27
N GLY A 114 5.81 15.82 12.09
CA GLY A 114 5.99 14.86 11.00
C GLY A 114 5.01 13.70 11.07
N LEU A 115 4.76 13.18 12.28
CA LEU A 115 3.79 12.12 12.52
C LEU A 115 2.36 12.58 12.27
N SER A 116 1.97 13.78 12.72
CA SER A 116 0.62 14.30 12.49
C SER A 116 0.33 14.55 11.00
N VAL A 117 1.31 15.11 10.27
CA VAL A 117 1.24 15.25 8.81
C VAL A 117 1.10 13.88 8.14
N TRP A 118 1.89 12.89 8.57
CA TRP A 118 1.80 11.53 8.04
C TRP A 118 0.41 10.92 8.28
N VAL A 119 -0.13 11.00 9.50
CA VAL A 119 -1.49 10.51 9.82
C VAL A 119 -2.55 11.23 8.98
N GLY A 120 -2.48 12.56 8.89
CA GLY A 120 -3.42 13.37 8.11
C GLY A 120 -3.43 12.97 6.63
N GLN A 121 -2.26 12.76 6.03
CA GLN A 121 -2.15 12.28 4.66
C GLN A 121 -2.82 10.90 4.47
N HIS A 122 -2.62 9.96 5.41
CA HIS A 122 -3.24 8.63 5.31
C HIS A 122 -4.76 8.69 5.46
N LEU A 123 -5.28 9.56 6.33
CA LEU A 123 -6.72 9.78 6.45
C LEU A 123 -7.32 10.38 5.18
N ILE A 124 -6.64 11.34 4.53
CA ILE A 124 -7.07 11.91 3.25
C ILE A 124 -7.09 10.82 2.18
N TRP A 125 -6.02 10.03 2.04
CA TRP A 125 -5.96 8.95 1.07
C TRP A 125 -7.02 7.87 1.30
N ALA A 126 -7.22 7.46 2.55
CA ALA A 126 -8.27 6.51 2.92
C ALA A 126 -9.67 7.07 2.61
N SER A 127 -9.89 8.37 2.85
CA SER A 127 -11.15 9.06 2.55
C SER A 127 -11.45 9.05 1.06
N LEU A 128 -10.48 9.46 0.23
CA LEU A 128 -10.62 9.46 -1.23
C LEU A 128 -10.94 8.06 -1.75
N GLN A 129 -10.19 7.05 -1.30
CA GLN A 129 -10.42 5.67 -1.73
C GLN A 129 -11.80 5.14 -1.28
N GLN A 130 -12.24 5.42 -0.05
CA GLN A 130 -13.58 4.99 0.40
C GLN A 130 -14.69 5.72 -0.34
N VAL A 131 -14.56 7.03 -0.61
CA VAL A 131 -15.53 7.79 -1.40
C VAL A 131 -15.63 7.20 -2.81
N LEU A 132 -14.51 6.96 -3.49
CA LEU A 132 -14.50 6.36 -4.82
C LEU A 132 -15.08 4.94 -4.83
N LEU A 133 -14.73 4.12 -3.84
CA LEU A 133 -15.22 2.75 -3.74
C LEU A 133 -16.74 2.70 -3.52
N GLN A 134 -17.23 3.45 -2.52
CA GLN A 134 -18.61 3.35 -2.04
C GLN A 134 -19.59 4.16 -2.87
N LEU A 135 -19.22 5.36 -3.30
CA LEU A 135 -20.15 6.29 -3.97
C LEU A 135 -20.05 6.30 -5.49
N PHE A 136 -18.94 5.79 -6.04
CA PHE A 136 -18.75 5.78 -7.48
C PHE A 136 -18.69 4.35 -8.02
N LEU A 137 -17.65 3.60 -7.67
CA LEU A 137 -17.39 2.30 -8.30
C LEU A 137 -18.51 1.30 -7.98
N ARG A 138 -18.93 1.20 -6.72
CA ARG A 138 -19.99 0.25 -6.33
C ARG A 138 -21.35 0.56 -6.99
N PRO A 139 -21.84 1.81 -7.09
CA PRO A 139 -23.05 2.13 -7.84
C PRO A 139 -22.93 1.87 -9.34
N VAL A 140 -21.81 2.25 -9.98
CA VAL A 140 -21.56 2.01 -11.40
C VAL A 140 -21.61 0.52 -11.72
N ILE A 141 -20.90 -0.29 -10.95
CA ILE A 141 -20.87 -1.74 -11.13
C ILE A 141 -22.23 -2.38 -10.79
N GLY A 142 -22.97 -1.86 -9.81
CA GLY A 142 -24.33 -2.31 -9.48
C GLY A 142 -25.35 -2.06 -10.60
N GLU A 143 -25.23 -0.95 -11.33
CA GLU A 143 -26.03 -0.74 -12.53
C GLU A 143 -25.67 -1.78 -13.60
N ILE A 144 -24.38 -2.05 -13.83
CA ILE A 144 -23.90 -3.05 -14.81
C ILE A 144 -24.39 -4.46 -14.43
N LEU A 145 -24.18 -4.86 -13.18
CA LEU A 145 -24.41 -6.19 -12.62
C LEU A 145 -25.62 -6.19 -11.68
N LYS A 146 -26.73 -6.78 -12.14
CA LYS A 146 -28.03 -6.75 -11.44
C LYS A 146 -28.04 -7.41 -10.04
N LYS A 147 -27.16 -8.39 -9.80
CA LYS A 147 -27.15 -9.14 -8.53
C LYS A 147 -26.24 -8.42 -7.52
N PRO A 148 -26.76 -7.94 -6.37
CA PRO A 148 -25.97 -7.16 -5.41
C PRO A 148 -24.70 -7.87 -4.91
N ALA A 149 -24.77 -9.18 -4.68
CA ALA A 149 -23.62 -9.97 -4.26
C ALA A 149 -22.52 -10.04 -5.33
N ILE A 150 -22.90 -10.22 -6.60
CA ILE A 150 -21.95 -10.23 -7.73
C ILE A 150 -21.36 -8.84 -7.94
N ALA A 151 -22.17 -7.79 -7.84
CA ALA A 151 -21.70 -6.41 -7.91
C ALA A 151 -20.66 -6.12 -6.82
N THR A 152 -20.93 -6.52 -5.58
CA THR A 152 -19.96 -6.38 -4.47
C THR A 152 -18.67 -7.15 -4.74
N ALA A 153 -18.75 -8.42 -5.17
CA ALA A 153 -17.57 -9.22 -5.48
C ALA A 153 -16.74 -8.62 -6.64
N ALA A 154 -17.41 -8.16 -7.70
CA ALA A 154 -16.75 -7.53 -8.84
C ALA A 154 -16.11 -6.18 -8.47
N THR A 155 -16.80 -5.34 -7.69
CA THR A 155 -16.23 -4.08 -7.19
C THR A 155 -15.01 -4.34 -6.30
N ALA A 156 -15.09 -5.32 -5.39
CA ALA A 156 -13.96 -5.68 -4.53
C ALA A 156 -12.76 -6.23 -5.34
N MET A 157 -13.02 -7.06 -6.36
CA MET A 157 -12.00 -7.54 -7.28
C MET A 157 -11.31 -6.38 -8.01
N LEU A 158 -12.09 -5.46 -8.59
CA LEU A 158 -11.54 -4.28 -9.28
C LEU A 158 -10.71 -3.42 -8.32
N PHE A 159 -11.21 -3.17 -7.11
CA PHE A 159 -10.46 -2.44 -6.09
C PHE A 159 -9.13 -3.12 -5.76
N GLY A 160 -9.14 -4.45 -5.63
CA GLY A 160 -7.93 -5.25 -5.43
C GLY A 160 -6.94 -5.16 -6.56
N LEU A 161 -7.39 -5.32 -7.80
CA LEU A 161 -6.54 -5.31 -8.99
C LEU A 161 -5.85 -3.94 -9.20
N LEU A 162 -6.46 -2.84 -8.75
CA LEU A 162 -5.80 -1.53 -8.75
C LEU A 162 -4.59 -1.44 -7.80
N HIS A 163 -4.39 -2.43 -6.92
CA HIS A 163 -3.22 -2.53 -6.04
C HIS A 163 -2.09 -3.41 -6.59
N LEU A 164 -2.20 -3.87 -7.84
CA LEU A 164 -1.10 -4.53 -8.53
C LEU A 164 0.15 -3.63 -8.59
N PRO A 165 1.36 -4.22 -8.65
CA PRO A 165 1.68 -5.65 -8.69
C PRO A 165 1.78 -6.31 -7.29
N CYS A 166 1.40 -5.63 -6.22
CA CYS A 166 1.63 -6.13 -4.87
C CYS A 166 0.60 -7.19 -4.45
N ALA A 167 0.93 -8.48 -4.59
CA ALA A 167 0.01 -9.58 -4.31
C ALA A 167 -0.65 -9.48 -2.92
N THR A 168 0.11 -9.14 -1.88
CA THR A 168 -0.41 -8.96 -0.52
C THR A 168 -1.48 -7.87 -0.48
N LEU A 169 -1.23 -6.71 -1.11
CA LEU A 169 -2.22 -5.63 -1.14
C LEU A 169 -3.43 -6.03 -1.97
N VAL A 170 -3.23 -6.64 -3.14
CA VAL A 170 -4.32 -7.13 -4.00
C VAL A 170 -5.24 -8.05 -3.20
N VAL A 171 -4.70 -9.12 -2.62
CA VAL A 171 -5.51 -10.10 -1.87
C VAL A 171 -6.20 -9.44 -0.67
N SER A 172 -5.46 -8.68 0.14
CA SER A 172 -6.01 -8.06 1.34
C SER A 172 -7.14 -7.08 1.02
N THR A 173 -6.98 -6.27 -0.03
CA THR A 173 -7.96 -5.26 -0.42
C THR A 173 -9.18 -5.83 -1.12
N ILE A 174 -9.09 -7.01 -1.76
CA ILE A 174 -10.28 -7.75 -2.23
C ILE A 174 -11.16 -8.12 -1.03
N PHE A 175 -10.60 -8.82 -0.04
CA PHE A 175 -11.37 -9.29 1.11
C PHE A 175 -11.89 -8.14 1.96
N LEU A 176 -11.03 -7.20 2.29
CA LEU A 176 -11.37 -6.06 3.13
C LEU A 176 -12.33 -5.08 2.40
N GLY A 177 -12.11 -4.86 1.11
CA GLY A 177 -13.00 -4.07 0.25
C GLY A 177 -14.40 -4.66 0.19
N ALA A 178 -14.54 -5.98 0.04
CA ALA A 178 -15.85 -6.64 0.08
C ALA A 178 -16.56 -6.42 1.42
N ILE A 179 -15.84 -6.54 2.54
CA ILE A 179 -16.39 -6.30 3.88
C ILE A 179 -16.85 -4.84 4.03
N TRP A 180 -16.03 -3.87 3.66
CA TRP A 180 -16.39 -2.45 3.74
C TRP A 180 -17.60 -2.10 2.87
N ILE A 181 -17.70 -2.67 1.66
CA ILE A 181 -18.88 -2.49 0.79
C ILE A 181 -20.14 -3.05 1.47
N ILE A 182 -20.07 -4.23 2.10
CA ILE A 182 -21.20 -4.84 2.82
C ILE A 182 -21.61 -3.97 4.01
N LEU A 183 -20.63 -3.49 4.80
CA LEU A 183 -20.89 -2.63 5.96
C LEU A 183 -21.46 -1.28 5.54
N PHE A 184 -20.97 -0.68 4.46
CA PHE A 184 -21.52 0.56 3.92
C PHE A 184 -22.96 0.37 3.45
N ALA A 185 -23.24 -0.68 2.68
CA ALA A 185 -24.60 -0.96 2.21
C ALA A 185 -25.60 -1.21 3.36
N ARG A 186 -25.12 -1.71 4.50
CA ARG A 186 -25.94 -1.94 5.70
C ARG A 186 -26.22 -0.66 6.48
N HIS A 187 -25.20 0.20 6.65
CA HIS A 187 -25.27 1.31 7.63
C HIS A 187 -25.28 2.70 7.01
N HIS A 188 -24.79 2.86 5.78
CA HIS A 188 -24.59 4.14 5.09
C HIS A 188 -23.73 5.13 5.92
N ARG A 189 -22.72 4.61 6.61
CA ARG A 189 -21.76 5.39 7.42
C ARG A 189 -20.36 5.20 6.87
N ILE A 190 -19.81 6.22 6.21
CA ILE A 190 -18.47 6.13 5.62
C ILE A 190 -17.34 6.32 6.64
N LEU A 191 -17.55 7.15 7.67
CA LEU A 191 -16.49 7.54 8.60
C LEU A 191 -15.85 6.34 9.33
N PRO A 192 -16.60 5.35 9.87
CA PRO A 192 -15.99 4.15 10.44
C PRO A 192 -15.07 3.42 9.46
N LEU A 193 -15.45 3.35 8.17
CA LEU A 193 -14.70 2.66 7.13
C LEU A 193 -13.41 3.40 6.77
N ILE A 194 -13.45 4.74 6.78
CA ILE A 194 -12.26 5.59 6.58
C ILE A 194 -11.25 5.35 7.70
N VAL A 195 -11.70 5.36 8.95
CA VAL A 195 -10.83 5.12 10.11
C VAL A 195 -10.29 3.69 10.09
N SER A 196 -11.13 2.70 9.79
CA SER A 196 -10.73 1.30 9.59
C SER A 196 -9.62 1.17 8.54
N HIS A 197 -9.82 1.77 7.37
CA HIS A 197 -8.85 1.74 6.28
C HIS A 197 -7.52 2.39 6.68
N ALA A 198 -7.56 3.63 7.18
CA ALA A 198 -6.34 4.33 7.59
C ALA A 198 -5.57 3.55 8.67
N THR A 199 -6.28 2.95 9.64
CA THR A 199 -5.67 2.14 10.70
C THR A 199 -4.99 0.90 10.15
N LEU A 200 -5.68 0.13 9.28
CA LEU A 200 -5.12 -1.10 8.72
C LEU A 200 -3.96 -0.83 7.76
N ALA A 201 -4.03 0.24 6.96
CA ALA A 201 -2.93 0.67 6.11
C ALA A 201 -1.72 1.07 6.96
N ALA A 202 -1.90 1.90 7.99
CA ALA A 202 -0.83 2.30 8.90
C ALA A 202 -0.21 1.09 9.59
N LEU A 203 -1.03 0.16 10.10
CA LEU A 203 -0.56 -1.06 10.74
C LEU A 203 0.23 -1.92 9.76
N ALA A 204 -0.29 -2.17 8.56
CA ALA A 204 0.40 -2.93 7.53
C ALA A 204 1.75 -2.31 7.16
N PHE A 205 1.83 -0.98 7.06
CA PHE A 205 3.07 -0.25 6.76
C PHE A 205 4.14 -0.42 7.84
N VAL A 206 3.74 -0.40 9.11
CA VAL A 206 4.65 -0.50 10.26
C VAL A 206 5.08 -1.94 10.53
N VAL A 207 4.12 -2.86 10.45
CA VAL A 207 4.26 -4.24 10.93
C VAL A 207 4.81 -5.17 9.86
N LEU A 208 4.36 -5.04 8.61
CA LEU A 208 4.84 -5.89 7.53
C LEU A 208 6.09 -5.26 6.90
N PRO A 209 7.19 -6.01 6.75
CA PRO A 209 8.35 -5.52 6.03
C PRO A 209 8.01 -5.07 4.59
N PRO A 210 8.70 -4.06 4.03
CA PRO A 210 8.44 -3.52 2.70
C PRO A 210 8.39 -4.56 1.58
N GLN A 211 9.14 -5.65 1.72
CA GLN A 211 9.17 -6.76 0.76
C GLN A 211 7.86 -7.58 0.72
N TRP A 212 7.02 -7.47 1.73
CA TRP A 212 5.72 -8.15 1.82
C TRP A 212 4.53 -7.24 1.51
N ASN A 213 4.60 -5.95 1.83
CA ASN A 213 3.52 -4.99 1.58
C ASN A 213 3.84 -3.97 0.45
N CYS A 214 4.97 -4.14 -0.23
CA CYS A 214 5.49 -3.25 -1.26
C CYS A 214 5.71 -1.79 -0.80
N GLY A 215 5.83 -1.55 0.51
CA GLY A 215 5.83 -0.23 1.11
C GLY A 215 4.54 0.55 0.84
N LEU A 216 3.42 -0.15 0.66
CA LEU A 216 2.11 0.38 0.23
C LEU A 216 2.11 1.10 -1.12
N ASN A 217 3.12 0.86 -1.96
CA ASN A 217 3.15 1.38 -3.32
C ASN A 217 2.31 0.50 -4.24
N VAL A 218 1.84 1.09 -5.34
CA VAL A 218 1.05 0.43 -6.38
C VAL A 218 1.52 0.89 -7.77
N GLY A 219 1.15 0.14 -8.81
CA GLY A 219 1.53 0.44 -10.19
C GLY A 219 3.04 0.48 -10.42
N VAL A 220 3.50 1.44 -11.22
CA VAL A 220 4.91 1.57 -11.61
C VAL A 220 5.84 1.79 -10.40
N THR A 221 5.39 2.57 -9.41
CA THR A 221 6.18 2.86 -8.19
C THR A 221 6.43 1.63 -7.32
N ALA A 222 5.54 0.64 -7.37
CA ALA A 222 5.78 -0.67 -6.77
C ALA A 222 6.58 -1.59 -7.69
N GLN A 223 6.31 -1.56 -8.99
CA GLN A 223 7.01 -2.36 -10.00
C GLN A 223 8.52 -2.13 -9.97
N GLU A 224 8.97 -0.88 -9.88
CA GLU A 224 10.39 -0.52 -9.78
C GLU A 224 11.08 -1.11 -8.55
N LYS A 225 10.33 -1.32 -7.46
CA LYS A 225 10.84 -1.87 -6.20
C LYS A 225 10.80 -3.41 -6.15
N GLN A 226 10.05 -4.07 -7.05
CA GLN A 226 9.88 -5.54 -7.07
C GLN A 226 11.20 -6.32 -7.10
N PRO A 227 12.21 -5.96 -7.92
CA PRO A 227 13.46 -6.72 -7.95
C PRO A 227 14.16 -6.75 -6.59
N LYS A 228 14.17 -5.62 -5.88
CA LYS A 228 14.71 -5.51 -4.51
C LYS A 228 13.92 -6.40 -3.55
N TYR A 229 12.59 -6.28 -3.56
CA TYR A 229 11.72 -7.03 -2.65
C TYR A 229 11.71 -8.53 -2.90
N ARG A 230 11.91 -8.98 -4.14
CA ARG A 230 12.03 -10.41 -4.46
C ARG A 230 13.25 -11.03 -3.79
N VAL A 231 14.41 -10.38 -3.89
CA VAL A 231 15.65 -10.89 -3.26
C VAL A 231 15.58 -10.90 -1.74
N LEU A 232 14.99 -9.85 -1.13
CA LEU A 232 14.80 -9.79 0.33
C LEU A 232 13.84 -10.84 0.89
N ARG A 233 13.08 -11.55 0.05
CA ARG A 233 12.20 -12.65 0.46
C ARG A 233 12.86 -14.03 0.37
N LEU A 234 14.01 -14.15 -0.30
CA LEU A 234 14.70 -15.42 -0.46
C LEU A 234 15.25 -15.90 0.90
N PRO A 235 15.05 -17.17 1.30
CA PRO A 235 15.57 -17.72 2.55
C PRO A 235 17.07 -17.46 2.73
N GLU A 236 17.86 -17.63 1.68
CA GLU A 236 19.31 -17.47 1.68
C GLU A 236 19.70 -16.01 1.97
N THR A 237 19.01 -15.04 1.34
CA THR A 237 19.22 -13.61 1.64
C THR A 237 18.89 -13.31 3.09
N ARG A 238 17.80 -13.88 3.63
CA ARG A 238 17.40 -13.65 5.01
C ARG A 238 18.43 -14.20 5.98
N GLU A 239 18.94 -15.41 5.75
CA GLU A 239 20.00 -16.02 6.56
C GLU A 239 21.29 -15.18 6.55
N ILE A 240 21.69 -14.68 5.38
CA ILE A 240 22.83 -13.76 5.26
C ILE A 240 22.57 -12.50 6.09
N LEU A 241 21.39 -11.89 5.96
CA LEU A 241 21.04 -10.70 6.71
C LEU A 241 21.09 -10.95 8.21
N GLU A 242 20.45 -12.01 8.72
CA GLU A 242 20.52 -12.40 10.13
C GLU A 242 21.97 -12.49 10.62
N THR A 243 22.82 -13.16 9.85
CA THR A 243 24.25 -13.34 10.18
C THR A 243 24.98 -12.01 10.23
N VAL A 244 24.96 -11.23 9.14
CA VAL A 244 25.76 -10.00 9.05
C VAL A 244 25.23 -8.89 9.95
N THR A 245 23.95 -8.91 10.34
CA THR A 245 23.40 -7.92 11.26
C THR A 245 23.57 -8.27 12.72
N SER A 246 24.00 -9.49 13.05
CA SER A 246 24.22 -9.92 14.43
C SER A 246 25.30 -9.09 15.12
N ASP A 247 25.21 -9.00 16.45
CA ASP A 247 26.24 -8.36 17.27
C ASP A 247 27.55 -9.15 17.26
N ASP A 248 27.48 -10.48 17.16
CA ASP A 248 28.65 -11.36 17.14
C ASP A 248 29.45 -11.16 15.86
N TYR A 249 28.79 -11.05 14.70
CA TYR A 249 29.45 -10.70 13.46
C TYR A 249 30.16 -9.36 13.57
N PHE A 250 29.50 -8.32 14.08
CA PHE A 250 30.12 -7.01 14.26
C PHE A 250 31.31 -7.00 15.22
N LYS A 251 31.22 -7.71 16.35
CA LYS A 251 32.32 -7.86 17.31
C LYS A 251 33.49 -8.63 16.71
N SER A 252 33.23 -9.68 15.91
CA SER A 252 34.27 -10.47 15.24
C SER A 252 35.11 -9.64 14.26
N LEU A 253 34.54 -8.56 13.72
CA LEU A 253 35.21 -7.62 12.82
C LEU A 253 35.98 -6.51 13.54
N GLY A 254 36.06 -6.53 14.87
CA GLY A 254 36.69 -5.48 15.68
C GLY A 254 35.75 -4.37 16.15
N GLY A 255 34.44 -4.48 15.85
CA GLY A 255 33.42 -3.60 16.44
C GLY A 255 33.42 -2.16 15.92
N THR A 256 33.93 -1.91 14.71
CA THR A 256 33.91 -0.58 14.08
C THR A 256 32.98 -0.52 12.88
N ASN A 257 32.32 0.62 12.66
CA ASN A 257 31.47 0.84 11.47
C ASN A 257 32.30 0.71 10.17
N ARG A 258 33.56 1.15 10.18
CA ARG A 258 34.43 1.04 9.00
C ARG A 258 34.67 -0.42 8.60
N ASP A 259 35.00 -1.28 9.56
CA ASP A 259 35.28 -2.68 9.30
C ASP A 259 34.02 -3.43 8.92
N PHE A 260 32.89 -3.11 9.58
CA PHE A 260 31.57 -3.59 9.20
C PHE A 260 31.24 -3.32 7.73
N ILE A 261 31.36 -2.07 7.26
CA ILE A 261 31.08 -1.70 5.87
C ILE A 261 32.00 -2.45 4.91
N LYS A 262 33.31 -2.46 5.18
CA LYS A 262 34.28 -3.21 4.35
C LYS A 262 33.91 -4.68 4.24
N SER A 263 33.43 -5.27 5.34
CA SER A 263 32.99 -6.66 5.40
C SER A 263 31.74 -6.92 4.55
N LEU A 264 30.75 -6.01 4.55
CA LEU A 264 29.57 -6.15 3.69
C LEU A 264 29.92 -6.16 2.20
N TYR A 265 30.84 -5.29 1.75
CA TYR A 265 31.31 -5.30 0.36
C TYR A 265 31.96 -6.65 0.00
N ARG A 266 32.81 -7.18 0.88
CA ARG A 266 33.47 -8.47 0.65
C ARG A 266 32.48 -9.62 0.67
N ASP A 267 31.70 -9.75 1.74
CA ASP A 267 30.91 -10.95 2.02
C ASP A 267 29.60 -10.96 1.19
N MET A 268 28.94 -9.81 1.09
CA MET A 268 27.68 -9.70 0.33
C MET A 268 27.94 -9.48 -1.17
N LEU A 269 28.86 -8.58 -1.54
CA LEU A 269 29.07 -8.19 -2.95
C LEU A 269 30.24 -8.90 -3.63
N GLY A 270 31.19 -9.46 -2.88
CA GLY A 270 32.33 -10.20 -3.44
C GLY A 270 33.46 -9.32 -3.94
N ARG A 271 33.56 -8.06 -3.49
CA ARG A 271 34.61 -7.13 -3.91
C ARG A 271 35.06 -6.21 -2.77
N PRO A 272 36.25 -5.59 -2.83
CA PRO A 272 36.60 -4.51 -1.92
C PRO A 272 35.83 -3.20 -2.26
N PRO A 273 35.57 -2.34 -1.27
CA PRO A 273 35.04 -1.00 -1.53
C PRO A 273 36.14 0.02 -1.86
N ALA A 274 35.75 1.09 -2.54
CA ALA A 274 36.50 2.33 -2.57
C ALA A 274 36.36 3.12 -1.24
N ASP A 275 37.32 3.97 -0.91
CA ASP A 275 37.24 4.78 0.31
C ASP A 275 36.03 5.71 0.34
N ALA A 276 35.66 6.29 -0.81
CA ALA A 276 34.47 7.13 -0.92
C ALA A 276 33.17 6.36 -0.61
N GLU A 277 33.08 5.09 -1.02
CA GLU A 277 31.94 4.22 -0.70
C GLU A 277 31.83 3.97 0.81
N VAL A 278 32.97 3.72 1.48
CA VAL A 278 33.00 3.54 2.94
C VAL A 278 32.59 4.81 3.67
N GLN A 279 33.14 5.96 3.26
CA GLN A 279 32.82 7.25 3.88
C GLN A 279 31.35 7.64 3.69
N HIS A 280 30.77 7.33 2.53
CA HIS A 280 29.34 7.55 2.29
C HIS A 280 28.48 6.82 3.34
N TRP A 281 28.72 5.53 3.55
CA TRP A 281 27.97 4.75 4.54
C TRP A 281 28.21 5.22 5.97
N ILE A 282 29.45 5.54 6.34
CA ILE A 282 29.76 6.09 7.67
C ILE A 282 29.00 7.40 7.89
N ALA A 283 28.94 8.30 6.90
CA ALA A 283 28.18 9.54 7.02
C ALA A 283 26.68 9.30 7.24
N GLN A 284 26.08 8.32 6.53
CA GLN A 284 24.68 7.92 6.76
C GLN A 284 24.45 7.33 8.15
N MET A 285 25.39 6.51 8.64
CA MET A 285 25.30 5.92 9.98
C MET A 285 25.44 6.98 11.08
N ASN A 286 26.28 7.99 10.88
CA ASN A 286 26.41 9.14 11.78
C ASN A 286 25.12 9.98 11.82
N GLN A 287 24.27 9.90 10.79
CA GLN A 287 22.94 10.50 10.74
C GLN A 287 21.84 9.58 11.32
N GLY A 288 22.22 8.46 11.95
CA GLY A 288 21.31 7.54 12.63
C GLY A 288 20.85 6.35 11.80
N LEU A 289 21.44 6.10 10.63
CA LEU A 289 21.19 4.85 9.88
C LEU A 289 21.83 3.66 10.63
N SER A 290 21.04 2.65 10.98
CA SER A 290 21.55 1.48 11.71
C SER A 290 22.32 0.50 10.82
N ARG A 291 23.09 -0.41 11.44
CA ARG A 291 23.76 -1.53 10.76
C ARG A 291 22.77 -2.40 9.97
N ASN A 292 21.59 -2.68 10.53
CA ASN A 292 20.57 -3.50 9.89
C ASN A 292 20.06 -2.83 8.61
N ARG A 293 19.81 -1.52 8.66
CA ARG A 293 19.38 -0.73 7.51
C ARG A 293 20.42 -0.72 6.40
N VAL A 294 21.69 -0.60 6.76
CA VAL A 294 22.79 -0.67 5.81
C VAL A 294 22.84 -2.05 5.16
N ALA A 295 22.84 -3.16 5.93
CA ALA A 295 22.87 -4.51 5.37
C ALA A 295 21.69 -4.78 4.41
N VAL A 296 20.47 -4.37 4.79
CA VAL A 296 19.28 -4.46 3.92
C VAL A 296 19.42 -3.61 2.66
N ALA A 297 20.11 -2.46 2.73
CA ALA A 297 20.40 -1.64 1.56
C ALA A 297 21.36 -2.35 0.59
N PHE A 298 22.42 -3.00 1.11
CA PHE A 298 23.35 -3.83 0.33
C PHE A 298 22.62 -4.98 -0.38
N ALA A 299 21.79 -5.74 0.35
CA ALA A 299 20.98 -6.82 -0.22
C ALA A 299 20.00 -6.34 -1.31
N GLY A 300 19.61 -5.06 -1.26
CA GLY A 300 18.74 -4.45 -2.25
C GLY A 300 19.41 -3.95 -3.52
N THR A 301 20.75 -3.93 -3.59
CA THR A 301 21.51 -3.41 -4.74
C THR A 301 21.42 -4.32 -5.97
N GLN A 302 21.61 -3.76 -7.16
CA GLN A 302 21.66 -4.58 -8.38
C GLN A 302 22.83 -5.58 -8.35
N GLU A 303 23.96 -5.21 -7.74
CA GLU A 303 25.15 -6.04 -7.60
C GLU A 303 24.87 -7.30 -6.78
N PHE A 304 24.28 -7.16 -5.59
CA PHE A 304 23.84 -8.28 -4.78
C PHE A 304 22.82 -9.14 -5.53
N ARG A 305 21.82 -8.52 -6.17
CA ARG A 305 20.81 -9.26 -6.95
C ARG A 305 21.43 -10.10 -8.08
N LYS A 306 22.40 -9.59 -8.82
CA LYS A 306 23.09 -10.34 -9.89
C LYS A 306 23.88 -11.53 -9.38
N LYS A 307 24.39 -11.46 -8.14
CA LYS A 307 25.11 -12.57 -7.50
C LYS A 307 24.18 -13.72 -7.10
N PHE A 308 22.95 -13.40 -6.65
CA PHE A 308 22.00 -14.37 -6.09
C PHE A 308 20.87 -14.80 -7.05
N LEU A 309 20.47 -13.96 -8.00
CA LEU A 309 19.52 -14.28 -9.06
C LEU A 309 20.32 -14.60 -10.33
N LYS A 310 20.78 -15.85 -10.45
CA LYS A 310 21.20 -16.40 -11.76
C LYS A 310 19.97 -16.77 -12.57
#